data_AF-A0A9D8X2S2-F1
#
_entry.id   AF-A0A9D8X2S2-F1
#
_cell.length_a   1.000
_cell.length_b   1.000
_cell.length_c   1.000
_cell.angle_alpha   90.00
_cell.angle_beta   90.00
_cell.angle_gamma   90.00
#
_symmetry.space_group_name_H-M   'P 1'
#
loop_
_entity.id
_entity.type
_entity.pdbx_description
1 polymer ?
#
loop_
_entity_poly.entity_id
_entity_poly.type
_entity_poly.pdbx_seq_one_letter_code
_entity_poly.pdbx_strand_id
1 'polypeptide(L)'
;MIHRKTILRILCSLLFVILFNAVFFLSGGARRNAAQWLGYAFIHISYAAAAVFGFAGQRSPELDTPLNMISEVYFGVDFVVSLLFILEAPDSVKAEAVVQIALLAVYLLFFTRILMANDATVKRTEQQNIDRKYILDGSSRLKGMMDNTSDRKLYKQLEKAYDVIHASPAKSSDAVIQHELTVLRLIGALEQEAAAGNTEECSELIQRIIAVAGERNYMLRGK
;
A
#
# COMPACT_ATOMS: atom_id res chain seq x y z
N MET A 1 -13.19 10.23 11.16
CA MET A 1 -11.89 10.36 11.87
C MET A 1 -10.70 10.60 10.94
N ILE A 2 -10.70 10.09 9.70
CA ILE A 2 -9.62 10.24 8.70
C ILE A 2 -9.38 11.71 8.30
N HIS A 3 -10.43 12.52 8.08
CA HIS A 3 -10.27 13.93 7.68
C HIS A 3 -9.54 14.82 8.69
N ARG A 4 -9.73 14.64 10.01
CA ARG A 4 -9.07 15.47 11.03
C ARG A 4 -7.55 15.32 11.00
N LYS A 5 -7.06 14.10 10.80
CA LYS A 5 -5.61 13.82 10.73
C LYS A 5 -4.99 14.42 9.46
N THR A 6 -5.66 14.32 8.33
CA THR A 6 -5.22 14.93 7.07
C THR A 6 -5.18 16.46 7.17
N ILE A 7 -6.24 17.08 7.73
CA ILE A 7 -6.29 18.53 7.93
C ILE A 7 -5.15 19.00 8.86
N LEU A 8 -4.92 18.29 9.97
CA LEU A 8 -3.83 18.63 10.89
C LEU A 8 -2.46 18.55 10.21
N ARG A 9 -2.25 17.55 9.36
CA ARG A 9 -1.00 17.40 8.59
C ARG A 9 -0.83 18.56 7.61
N ILE A 10 -1.89 18.97 6.90
CA ILE A 10 -1.87 20.10 5.98
C ILE A 10 -1.54 21.39 6.73
N LEU A 11 -2.21 21.64 7.85
CA LEU A 11 -1.95 22.83 8.68
C LEU A 11 -0.51 22.87 9.19
N CYS A 12 0.00 21.73 9.68
CA CYS A 12 1.38 21.62 10.13
C CYS A 12 2.36 21.93 8.99
N SER A 13 2.08 21.43 7.78
CA SER A 13 2.96 21.71 6.64
C SER A 13 2.87 23.16 6.15
N LEU A 14 1.71 23.79 6.22
CA LEU A 14 1.57 25.21 5.87
C LEU A 14 2.32 26.10 6.87
N LEU A 15 2.39 25.70 8.14
CA LEU A 15 3.08 26.46 9.18
C LEU A 15 4.56 26.65 8.86
N PHE A 16 5.26 25.62 8.37
CA PHE A 16 6.65 25.76 7.92
C PHE A 16 6.77 26.79 6.80
N VAL A 17 5.93 26.68 5.76
CA VAL A 17 5.98 27.61 4.60
C VAL A 17 5.75 29.04 5.04
N ILE A 18 4.75 29.27 5.91
CA ILE A 18 4.43 30.61 6.42
C ILE A 18 5.58 31.18 7.24
N LEU A 19 6.10 30.41 8.21
CA LEU A 19 7.17 30.87 9.09
C LEU A 19 8.47 31.12 8.32
N PHE A 20 8.86 30.21 7.44
CA PHE A 20 10.07 30.35 6.65
C PHE A 20 9.99 31.57 5.73
N ASN A 21 8.86 31.77 5.04
CA ASN A 21 8.65 32.95 4.22
C ASN A 21 8.71 34.24 5.04
N ALA A 22 8.03 34.29 6.19
CA ALA A 22 8.07 35.46 7.07
C ALA A 22 9.51 35.80 7.46
N VAL A 23 10.30 34.82 7.93
CA VAL A 23 11.70 35.03 8.32
C VAL A 23 12.56 35.45 7.13
N PHE A 24 12.43 34.80 5.98
CA PHE A 24 13.23 35.07 4.79
C PHE A 24 13.01 36.50 4.25
N PHE A 25 11.75 36.93 4.18
CA PHE A 25 11.40 38.26 3.69
C PHE A 25 11.64 39.37 4.73
N LEU A 26 11.44 39.12 6.02
CA LEU A 26 11.73 40.12 7.06
C LEU A 26 13.24 40.38 7.24
N SER A 27 14.08 39.36 7.04
CA SER A 27 15.53 39.48 7.26
C SER A 27 16.30 40.14 6.12
N GLY A 28 15.84 40.04 4.87
CA GLY A 28 16.56 40.59 3.71
C GLY A 28 15.66 41.11 2.57
N GLY A 29 14.36 40.81 2.62
CA GLY A 29 13.40 41.22 1.60
C GLY A 29 13.80 40.83 0.19
N ALA A 30 13.35 41.62 -0.79
CA ALA A 30 13.59 41.35 -2.21
C ALA A 30 15.00 41.73 -2.71
N ARG A 31 15.86 42.30 -1.85
CA ARG A 31 17.21 42.79 -2.23
C ARG A 31 18.28 41.70 -2.21
N ARG A 32 17.89 40.44 -1.97
CA ARG A 32 18.78 39.28 -1.92
C ARG A 32 19.37 38.96 -3.30
N ASN A 33 20.59 38.44 -3.31
CA ASN A 33 21.31 38.10 -4.54
C ASN A 33 20.79 36.79 -5.17
N ALA A 34 21.27 36.47 -6.37
CA ALA A 34 20.80 35.31 -7.12
C ALA A 34 21.04 33.96 -6.41
N ALA A 35 22.15 33.84 -5.66
CA ALA A 35 22.46 32.66 -4.86
C ALA A 35 21.39 32.45 -3.78
N GLN A 36 21.16 33.47 -2.93
CA GLN A 36 20.15 33.40 -1.87
C GLN A 36 18.73 33.06 -2.37
N TRP A 37 18.36 33.53 -3.57
CA TRP A 37 17.10 33.17 -4.21
C TRP A 37 17.05 31.72 -4.69
N LEU A 38 18.18 31.19 -5.16
CA LEU A 38 18.30 29.80 -5.57
C LEU A 38 18.11 28.87 -4.36
N GLY A 39 18.77 29.15 -3.24
CA GLY A 39 18.62 28.37 -2.01
C GLY A 39 17.22 28.43 -1.45
N TYR A 40 16.58 29.60 -1.51
CA TYR A 40 15.16 29.74 -1.19
C TYR A 40 14.30 28.82 -2.06
N ALA A 41 14.54 28.77 -3.37
CA ALA A 41 13.78 27.92 -4.28
C ALA A 41 13.99 26.43 -3.98
N PHE A 42 15.23 26.00 -3.76
CA PHE A 42 15.55 24.59 -3.48
C PHE A 42 14.97 24.11 -2.15
N ILE A 43 14.99 24.95 -1.10
CA ILE A 43 14.28 24.66 0.18
C ILE A 43 12.80 24.35 -0.07
N HIS A 44 12.13 25.12 -0.93
CA HIS A 44 10.71 24.89 -1.22
C HIS A 44 10.51 23.64 -2.07
N ILE A 45 11.40 23.34 -3.02
CA ILE A 45 11.34 22.12 -3.83
C ILE A 45 11.53 20.88 -2.97
N SER A 46 12.56 20.87 -2.11
CA SER A 46 12.87 19.74 -1.23
C SER A 46 11.78 19.57 -0.16
N TYR A 47 11.27 20.67 0.37
CA TYR A 47 10.12 20.65 1.28
C TYR A 47 8.86 20.11 0.61
N ALA A 48 8.54 20.56 -0.61
CA ALA A 48 7.41 20.05 -1.36
C ALA A 48 7.56 18.55 -1.66
N ALA A 49 8.76 18.08 -1.99
CA ALA A 49 9.04 16.66 -2.17
C ALA A 49 8.72 15.85 -0.90
N ALA A 50 9.17 16.30 0.28
CA ALA A 50 8.83 15.66 1.56
C ALA A 50 7.32 15.74 1.89
N ALA A 51 6.69 16.89 1.63
CA ALA A 51 5.29 17.11 1.94
C ALA A 51 4.33 16.31 1.04
N VAL A 52 4.62 16.19 -0.25
CA VAL A 52 3.77 15.47 -1.22
C VAL A 52 3.56 14.01 -0.81
N PHE A 53 4.60 13.30 -0.35
CA PHE A 53 4.45 11.92 0.11
C PHE A 53 3.81 11.82 1.51
N GLY A 54 3.97 12.85 2.33
CA GLY A 54 3.14 13.04 3.52
C GLY A 54 1.64 13.20 3.22
N PHE A 55 1.27 13.70 2.03
CA PHE A 55 -0.12 13.97 1.64
C PHE A 55 -0.76 12.96 0.69
N ALA A 56 0.03 12.31 -0.16
CA ALA A 56 -0.41 11.16 -0.93
C ALA A 56 -0.79 10.07 0.08
N GLY A 57 -2.11 9.90 0.30
CA GLY A 57 -2.64 9.02 1.33
C GLY A 57 -1.95 7.66 1.31
N GLN A 58 -1.65 7.14 2.51
CA GLN A 58 -0.88 5.91 2.66
C GLN A 58 -1.52 4.80 1.82
N ARG A 59 -0.89 4.42 0.70
CA ARG A 59 -1.37 3.33 -0.17
C ARG A 59 -1.02 2.00 0.47
N SER A 60 0.19 1.90 1.04
CA SER A 60 0.55 0.86 1.99
C SER A 60 1.74 1.31 2.85
N PRO A 61 1.79 0.97 4.16
CA PRO A 61 2.92 1.32 5.01
C PRO A 61 4.27 0.83 4.47
N GLU A 62 4.29 -0.29 3.76
CA GLU A 62 5.50 -0.84 3.12
C GLU A 62 6.01 0.04 1.97
N LEU A 63 5.11 0.70 1.24
CA LEU A 63 5.44 1.57 0.12
C LEU A 63 5.88 2.96 0.60
N ASP A 64 5.10 3.53 1.52
CA ASP A 64 5.18 4.96 1.80
C ASP A 64 6.29 5.30 2.79
N THR A 65 6.66 4.37 3.68
CA THR A 65 7.65 4.65 4.74
C THR A 65 9.05 4.92 4.17
N PRO A 66 9.62 4.08 3.28
CA PRO A 66 10.95 4.35 2.73
C PRO A 66 10.99 5.59 1.82
N LEU A 67 9.92 5.84 1.06
CA LEU A 67 9.79 7.01 0.19
C LEU A 67 9.70 8.31 1.01
N ASN A 68 8.90 8.32 2.09
CA ASN A 68 8.84 9.45 3.01
C ASN A 68 10.21 9.71 3.66
N MET A 69 10.86 8.66 4.15
CA MET A 69 12.15 8.79 4.83
C MET A 69 13.23 9.40 3.93
N ILE A 70 13.35 8.95 2.67
CA ILE A 70 14.37 9.51 1.77
C ILE A 70 14.08 10.98 1.41
N SER A 71 12.80 11.35 1.26
CA SER A 71 12.41 12.75 0.99
C SER A 71 12.60 13.65 2.20
N GLU A 72 12.34 13.16 3.42
CA GLU A 72 12.62 13.89 4.67
C GLU A 72 14.13 14.11 4.88
N VAL A 73 14.95 13.08 4.62
CA VAL A 73 16.42 13.20 4.69
C VAL A 73 16.92 14.20 3.65
N TYR A 74 16.42 14.13 2.42
CA TYR A 74 16.76 15.09 1.37
C TYR A 74 16.40 16.52 1.79
N PHE A 75 15.18 16.76 2.26
CA PHE A 75 14.76 18.05 2.78
C PHE A 75 15.66 18.54 3.92
N GLY A 76 15.99 17.70 4.90
CA GLY A 76 16.86 18.08 6.01
C GLY A 76 18.25 18.52 5.57
N VAL A 77 18.87 17.76 4.66
CA VAL A 77 20.20 18.08 4.11
C VAL A 77 20.15 19.34 3.26
N ASP A 78 19.19 19.42 2.33
CA ASP A 78 18.99 20.55 1.43
C ASP A 78 18.69 21.84 2.19
N PHE A 79 17.88 21.76 3.25
CA PHE A 79 17.58 22.87 4.13
C PHE A 79 18.82 23.45 4.78
N VAL A 80 19.67 22.60 5.37
CA VAL A 80 20.92 23.05 6.00
C VAL A 80 21.86 23.68 4.98
N VAL A 81 22.08 23.02 3.84
CA VAL A 81 22.99 23.49 2.78
C VAL A 81 22.50 24.82 2.20
N SER A 82 21.24 24.90 1.81
CA SER A 82 20.63 26.11 1.26
C SER A 82 20.62 27.26 2.27
N LEU A 83 20.42 26.97 3.56
CA LEU A 83 20.49 27.98 4.61
C LEU A 83 21.90 28.56 4.74
N LEU A 84 22.95 27.74 4.63
CA LEU A 84 24.33 28.23 4.61
C LEU A 84 24.58 29.18 3.45
N PHE A 85 24.16 28.82 2.23
CA PHE A 85 24.27 29.72 1.07
C PHE A 85 23.47 31.02 1.24
N ILE A 86 22.29 30.95 1.86
CA ILE A 86 21.48 32.13 2.17
C ILE A 86 22.20 33.08 3.14
N LEU A 87 22.87 32.52 4.16
CA LEU A 87 23.58 33.27 5.20
C LEU A 87 24.93 33.83 4.74
N GLU A 88 25.74 33.02 4.04
CA GLU A 88 27.03 33.44 3.50
C GLU A 88 26.87 34.44 2.35
N ALA A 89 25.76 34.35 1.61
CA ALA A 89 25.41 35.24 0.51
C ALA A 89 26.53 35.38 -0.54
N PRO A 90 27.08 34.28 -1.09
CA PRO A 90 28.17 34.37 -2.05
C PRO A 90 27.73 35.10 -3.32
N ASP A 91 28.65 35.86 -3.91
CA ASP A 91 28.38 36.61 -5.15
C ASP A 91 28.16 35.69 -6.35
N SER A 92 28.73 34.48 -6.31
CA SER A 92 28.64 33.50 -7.39
C SER A 92 27.54 32.47 -7.13
N VAL A 93 26.47 32.55 -7.91
CA VAL A 93 25.37 31.55 -7.94
C VAL A 93 25.82 30.16 -8.40
N LYS A 94 26.96 30.07 -9.10
CA LYS A 94 27.42 28.81 -9.71
C LYS A 94 27.73 27.73 -8.67
N ALA A 95 28.34 28.12 -7.56
CA ALA A 95 28.74 27.18 -6.52
C ALA A 95 27.49 26.51 -5.91
N GLU A 96 26.49 27.32 -5.57
CA GLU A 96 25.21 26.83 -5.08
C GLU A 96 24.51 25.95 -6.10
N ALA A 97 24.36 26.42 -7.35
CA ALA A 97 23.70 25.65 -8.40
C ALA A 97 24.32 24.25 -8.58
N VAL A 98 25.65 24.14 -8.56
CA VAL A 98 26.34 22.85 -8.68
C VAL A 98 26.00 21.93 -7.49
N VAL A 99 26.05 22.45 -6.26
CA VAL A 99 25.71 21.67 -5.06
C VAL A 99 24.26 21.22 -5.09
N GLN A 100 23.33 22.13 -5.44
CA GLN A 100 21.90 21.85 -5.51
C GLN A 100 21.55 20.79 -6.56
N ILE A 101 22.13 20.90 -7.75
CA ILE A 101 21.95 19.91 -8.81
C ILE A 101 22.51 18.55 -8.39
N ALA A 102 23.66 18.52 -7.71
CA ALA A 102 24.25 17.27 -7.23
C ALA A 102 23.36 16.60 -6.17
N LEU A 103 22.88 17.36 -5.17
CA LEU A 103 21.97 16.84 -4.14
C LEU A 103 20.67 16.31 -4.74
N LEU A 104 20.06 17.07 -5.66
CA LEU A 104 18.85 16.65 -6.36
C LEU A 104 19.09 15.38 -7.17
N ALA A 105 20.20 15.26 -7.88
CA ALA A 105 20.54 14.07 -8.66
C ALA A 105 20.69 12.83 -7.76
N VAL A 106 21.40 12.96 -6.63
CA VAL A 106 21.55 11.86 -5.66
C VAL A 106 20.19 11.45 -5.10
N TYR A 107 19.36 12.42 -4.71
CA TYR A 107 18.01 12.16 -4.24
C TYR A 107 17.17 11.40 -5.28
N LEU A 108 17.12 11.87 -6.53
CA LEU A 108 16.35 11.22 -7.59
C LEU A 108 16.85 9.80 -7.90
N LEU A 109 18.15 9.55 -7.81
CA LEU A 109 18.71 8.20 -7.98
C LEU A 109 18.21 7.25 -6.90
N PHE A 110 18.26 7.63 -5.63
CA PHE A 110 17.74 6.78 -4.54
C PHE A 110 16.22 6.65 -4.60
N PHE A 111 15.52 7.75 -4.84
CA PHE A 111 14.07 7.80 -4.90
C PHE A 111 13.52 6.84 -5.97
N THR A 112 14.06 6.87 -7.19
CA THR A 112 13.63 5.98 -8.28
C THR A 112 13.94 4.51 -8.01
N ARG A 113 15.05 4.20 -7.33
CA ARG A 113 15.39 2.83 -6.92
C ARG A 113 14.38 2.28 -5.91
N ILE A 114 14.01 3.08 -4.91
CA ILE A 114 12.99 2.73 -3.93
C ILE A 114 11.65 2.53 -4.64
N LEU A 115 11.28 3.42 -5.56
CA LEU A 115 10.04 3.30 -6.33
C LEU A 115 9.97 1.99 -7.13
N MET A 116 11.04 1.60 -7.83
CA MET A 116 11.10 0.34 -8.58
C MET A 116 11.04 -0.90 -7.67
N ALA A 117 11.75 -0.88 -6.55
CA ALA A 117 11.72 -1.98 -5.58
C ALA A 117 10.33 -2.16 -4.95
N ASN A 118 9.67 -1.03 -4.70
CA ASN A 118 8.32 -0.96 -4.19
C ASN A 118 7.30 -1.54 -5.17
N ASP A 119 7.32 -1.18 -6.44
CA ASP A 119 6.40 -1.73 -7.45
C ASP A 119 6.50 -3.26 -7.56
N ALA A 120 7.72 -3.81 -7.49
CA ALA A 120 7.92 -5.25 -7.48
C ALA A 120 7.37 -5.91 -6.22
N THR A 121 7.47 -5.23 -5.07
CA THR A 121 6.99 -5.73 -3.78
C THR A 121 5.48 -5.67 -3.68
N VAL A 122 4.84 -4.56 -4.10
CA VAL A 122 3.38 -4.41 -4.13
C VAL A 122 2.76 -5.51 -4.97
N LYS A 123 3.28 -5.77 -6.17
CA LYS A 123 2.75 -6.84 -7.03
C LYS A 123 2.87 -8.21 -6.38
N ARG A 124 3.96 -8.48 -5.66
CA ARG A 124 4.14 -9.74 -4.93
C ARG A 124 3.18 -9.86 -3.74
N THR A 125 3.01 -8.79 -2.96
CA THR A 125 2.10 -8.79 -1.81
C THR A 125 0.64 -8.89 -2.26
N GLU A 126 0.25 -8.18 -3.31
CA GLU A 126 -1.08 -8.26 -3.91
C GLU A 126 -1.35 -9.67 -4.45
N GLN A 127 -0.39 -10.26 -5.17
CA GLN A 127 -0.49 -11.64 -5.62
C GLN A 127 -0.60 -12.62 -4.45
N GLN A 128 0.24 -12.49 -3.41
CA GLN A 128 0.16 -13.33 -2.21
C GLN A 128 -1.18 -13.19 -1.48
N ASN A 129 -1.74 -11.98 -1.43
CA ASN A 129 -3.07 -11.75 -0.86
C ASN A 129 -4.16 -12.41 -1.69
N ILE A 130 -4.11 -12.31 -3.03
CA ILE A 130 -5.02 -13.02 -3.93
C ILE A 130 -4.89 -14.54 -3.72
N ASP A 131 -3.65 -15.04 -3.71
CA ASP A 131 -3.31 -16.46 -3.55
C ASP A 131 -3.88 -17.07 -2.25
N ARG A 132 -4.01 -16.26 -1.19
CA ARG A 132 -4.52 -16.69 0.12
C ARG A 132 -5.98 -16.34 0.37
N LYS A 133 -6.53 -15.33 -0.31
CA LYS A 133 -7.89 -14.83 -0.05
C LYS A 133 -8.94 -15.92 -0.24
N TYR A 134 -8.84 -16.68 -1.33
CA TYR A 134 -9.74 -17.81 -1.61
C TYR A 134 -9.77 -18.82 -0.46
N ILE A 135 -8.58 -19.25 -0.01
CA ILE A 135 -8.44 -20.27 1.04
C ILE A 135 -8.97 -19.74 2.36
N LEU A 136 -8.55 -18.55 2.78
CA LEU A 136 -8.96 -17.97 4.07
C LEU A 136 -10.46 -17.70 4.12
N ASP A 137 -11.02 -17.10 3.06
CA ASP A 137 -12.46 -16.79 3.00
C ASP A 137 -13.29 -18.08 2.97
N GLY A 138 -12.97 -19.01 2.05
CA GLY A 138 -13.70 -20.27 1.94
C GLY A 138 -13.62 -21.15 3.20
N SER A 139 -12.41 -21.33 3.75
CA SER A 139 -12.21 -22.15 4.95
C SER A 139 -12.87 -21.51 6.19
N SER A 140 -12.77 -20.19 6.38
CA SER A 140 -13.35 -19.54 7.56
C SER A 140 -14.88 -19.62 7.56
N ARG A 141 -15.53 -19.44 6.40
CA ARG A 141 -16.98 -19.53 6.26
C ARG A 141 -17.50 -20.95 6.49
N LEU A 142 -16.84 -21.95 5.87
CA LEU A 142 -17.18 -23.35 6.11
C LEU A 142 -16.97 -23.74 7.58
N LYS A 143 -15.89 -23.25 8.21
CA LYS A 143 -15.65 -23.49 9.64
C LYS A 143 -16.75 -22.87 10.51
N GLY A 144 -17.16 -21.64 10.20
CA GLY A 144 -18.30 -20.99 10.87
C GLY A 144 -19.59 -21.81 10.75
N MET A 145 -19.87 -22.39 9.58
CA MET A 145 -21.01 -23.28 9.42
C MET A 145 -20.90 -24.57 10.23
N MET A 146 -19.71 -25.18 10.28
CA MET A 146 -19.45 -26.38 11.09
C MET A 146 -19.69 -26.11 12.58
N ASP A 147 -19.28 -24.95 13.07
CA ASP A 147 -19.41 -24.58 14.48
C ASP A 147 -20.87 -24.29 14.88
N ASN A 148 -21.73 -23.97 13.89
CA ASN A 148 -23.13 -23.60 14.11
C ASN A 148 -24.14 -24.70 13.75
N THR A 149 -23.70 -25.84 13.18
CA THR A 149 -24.61 -26.93 12.82
C THR A 149 -24.72 -27.98 13.91
N SER A 150 -25.94 -28.41 14.22
CA SER A 150 -26.21 -29.55 15.12
C SER A 150 -26.40 -30.86 14.35
N ASP A 151 -26.51 -30.82 13.02
CA ASP A 151 -26.64 -32.01 12.18
C ASP A 151 -25.27 -32.65 11.95
N ARG A 152 -25.08 -33.85 12.52
CA ARG A 152 -23.85 -34.63 12.42
C ARG A 152 -23.50 -35.02 10.97
N LYS A 153 -24.49 -35.29 10.13
CA LYS A 153 -24.27 -35.65 8.72
C LYS A 153 -23.78 -34.43 7.94
N LEU A 154 -24.46 -33.30 8.11
CA LEU A 154 -24.08 -32.03 7.48
C LEU A 154 -22.69 -31.57 7.95
N TYR A 155 -22.40 -31.67 9.26
CA TYR A 155 -21.09 -31.38 9.82
C TYR A 155 -19.97 -32.15 9.09
N LYS A 156 -20.15 -33.46 8.90
CA LYS A 156 -19.15 -34.31 8.24
C LYS A 156 -18.96 -33.98 6.76
N GLN A 157 -19.98 -33.47 6.09
CA GLN A 157 -19.87 -32.99 4.71
C GLN A 157 -19.14 -31.65 4.65
N LEU A 158 -19.49 -30.71 5.54
CA LEU A 158 -18.81 -29.43 5.66
C LEU A 158 -17.32 -29.59 5.99
N GLU A 159 -16.98 -30.52 6.90
CA GLU A 159 -15.59 -30.87 7.24
C GLU A 159 -14.78 -31.28 6.01
N LYS A 160 -15.36 -32.11 5.12
CA LYS A 160 -14.69 -32.51 3.88
C LYS A 160 -14.46 -31.35 2.92
N ALA A 161 -15.45 -30.47 2.74
CA ALA A 161 -15.29 -29.29 1.91
C ALA A 161 -14.24 -28.33 2.50
N TYR A 162 -14.26 -28.16 3.83
CA TYR A 162 -13.28 -27.39 4.56
C TYR A 162 -11.87 -27.93 4.31
N ASP A 163 -11.65 -29.23 4.49
CA ASP A 163 -10.34 -29.87 4.32
C ASP A 163 -9.79 -29.68 2.89
N VAL A 164 -10.65 -29.82 1.87
CA VAL A 164 -10.26 -29.66 0.46
C VAL A 164 -9.80 -28.23 0.16
N ILE A 165 -10.52 -27.22 0.66
CA ILE A 165 -10.17 -25.82 0.47
C ILE A 165 -8.98 -25.43 1.34
N HIS A 166 -8.93 -25.90 2.59
CA HIS A 166 -7.86 -25.57 3.53
C HIS A 166 -6.52 -26.16 3.09
N ALA A 167 -6.53 -27.36 2.50
CA ALA A 167 -5.36 -28.02 1.93
C ALA A 167 -5.07 -27.62 0.46
N SER A 168 -5.80 -26.64 -0.09
CA SER A 168 -5.55 -26.12 -1.43
C SER A 168 -4.15 -25.50 -1.55
N PRO A 169 -3.49 -25.57 -2.72
CA PRO A 169 -2.26 -24.83 -2.96
C PRO A 169 -2.47 -23.32 -2.73
N ALA A 170 -1.63 -22.72 -1.89
CA ALA A 170 -1.61 -21.28 -1.59
C ALA A 170 -0.97 -20.46 -2.74
N LYS A 171 -1.50 -20.64 -3.94
CA LYS A 171 -1.19 -19.94 -5.19
C LYS A 171 -2.46 -19.84 -6.03
N SER A 172 -2.69 -18.74 -6.72
CA SER A 172 -3.79 -18.56 -7.69
C SER A 172 -3.22 -18.18 -9.07
N SER A 173 -4.05 -18.29 -10.10
CA SER A 173 -3.69 -17.87 -11.47
C SER A 173 -4.96 -17.60 -12.28
N ASP A 174 -4.85 -16.83 -13.36
CA ASP A 174 -5.97 -16.51 -14.25
C ASP A 174 -6.76 -17.74 -14.72
N ALA A 175 -6.05 -18.87 -14.91
CA ALA A 175 -6.65 -20.13 -15.34
C ALA A 175 -7.65 -20.72 -14.31
N VAL A 176 -7.57 -20.33 -13.04
CA VAL A 176 -8.40 -20.89 -11.96
C VAL A 176 -9.26 -19.86 -11.24
N ILE A 177 -9.11 -18.57 -11.52
CA ILE A 177 -9.92 -17.49 -10.89
C ILE A 177 -11.42 -17.78 -10.98
N GLN A 178 -11.91 -18.27 -12.12
CA GLN A 178 -13.33 -18.59 -12.28
C GLN A 178 -13.79 -19.74 -11.38
N HIS A 179 -12.92 -20.72 -11.09
CA HIS A 179 -13.22 -21.80 -10.17
C HIS A 179 -13.28 -21.28 -8.74
N GLU A 180 -12.33 -20.41 -8.34
CA GLU A 180 -12.29 -19.79 -7.02
C GLU A 180 -13.55 -18.94 -6.75
N LEU A 181 -13.94 -18.09 -7.71
CA LEU A 181 -15.18 -17.31 -7.63
C LEU A 181 -16.42 -18.20 -7.56
N THR A 182 -16.44 -19.29 -8.34
CA THR A 182 -17.53 -20.25 -8.32
C THR A 182 -17.67 -20.92 -6.96
N VAL A 183 -16.57 -21.37 -6.36
CA VAL A 183 -16.59 -21.96 -5.02
C VAL A 183 -17.13 -20.96 -3.99
N LEU A 184 -16.63 -19.72 -3.97
CA LEU A 184 -17.09 -18.72 -2.99
C LEU A 184 -18.57 -18.36 -3.16
N ARG A 185 -19.08 -18.36 -4.40
CA ARG A 185 -20.50 -18.19 -4.70
C ARG A 185 -21.32 -19.39 -4.20
N LEU A 186 -20.84 -20.62 -4.40
CA LEU A 186 -21.50 -21.83 -3.91
C LEU A 186 -21.53 -21.86 -2.37
N ILE A 187 -20.47 -21.41 -1.70
CA ILE A 187 -20.47 -21.25 -0.23
C ILE A 187 -21.53 -20.23 0.20
N GLY A 188 -21.71 -19.13 -0.53
CA GLY A 188 -22.78 -18.16 -0.25
C GLY A 188 -24.18 -18.74 -0.40
N ALA A 189 -24.40 -19.56 -1.43
CA ALA A 189 -25.67 -20.28 -1.58
C ALA A 189 -25.86 -21.30 -0.45
N LEU A 190 -24.80 -22.01 -0.06
CA LEU A 190 -24.83 -23.01 1.01
C LEU A 190 -25.21 -22.39 2.36
N GLU A 191 -24.69 -21.20 2.67
CA GLU A 191 -25.07 -20.45 3.87
C GLU A 191 -26.57 -20.10 3.88
N GLN A 192 -27.13 -19.71 2.72
CA GLN A 192 -28.56 -19.39 2.58
C GLN A 192 -29.44 -20.63 2.77
N GLU A 193 -29.09 -21.74 2.12
CA GLU A 193 -29.84 -23.00 2.23
C GLU A 193 -29.74 -23.61 3.63
N ALA A 194 -28.59 -23.49 4.29
CA ALA A 194 -28.43 -23.95 5.67
C ALA A 194 -29.28 -23.14 6.64
N ALA A 195 -29.41 -21.82 6.42
CA ALA A 195 -30.31 -20.98 7.20
C ALA A 195 -31.79 -21.29 6.95
N ALA A 196 -32.14 -21.72 5.73
CA ALA A 196 -33.49 -22.15 5.37
C ALA A 196 -33.84 -23.56 5.89
N GLY A 197 -32.84 -24.33 6.35
CA GLY A 197 -33.03 -25.71 6.82
C GLY A 197 -33.08 -26.77 5.71
N ASN A 198 -32.70 -26.43 4.48
CA ASN A 198 -32.77 -27.31 3.31
C ASN A 198 -31.55 -28.24 3.25
N THR A 199 -31.58 -29.32 4.03
CA THR A 199 -30.44 -30.23 4.20
C THR A 199 -30.04 -31.00 2.93
N GLU A 200 -30.97 -31.22 2.01
CA GLU A 200 -30.71 -31.95 0.75
C GLU A 200 -29.95 -31.05 -0.23
N GLU A 201 -30.42 -29.84 -0.46
CA GLU A 201 -29.74 -28.80 -1.24
C GLU A 201 -28.36 -28.46 -0.66
N CYS A 202 -28.24 -28.40 0.67
CA CYS A 202 -26.93 -28.24 1.33
C CYS A 202 -25.96 -29.35 0.93
N SER A 203 -26.41 -30.60 0.92
CA SER A 203 -25.58 -31.74 0.53
C SER A 203 -25.11 -31.64 -0.92
N GLU A 204 -25.98 -31.21 -1.84
CA GLU A 204 -25.63 -31.02 -3.25
C GLU A 204 -24.61 -29.90 -3.43
N LEU A 205 -24.85 -28.75 -2.80
CA LEU A 205 -23.94 -27.60 -2.86
C LEU A 205 -22.55 -27.95 -2.32
N ILE A 206 -22.47 -28.70 -1.22
CA ILE A 206 -21.19 -29.17 -0.66
C ILE A 206 -20.45 -30.07 -1.64
N GLN A 207 -21.14 -31.01 -2.30
CA GLN A 207 -20.49 -31.86 -3.30
C GLN A 207 -19.95 -31.05 -4.49
N ARG A 208 -20.70 -30.05 -4.95
CA ARG A 208 -20.24 -29.15 -6.02
C ARG A 208 -19.04 -28.31 -5.59
N ILE A 209 -19.02 -27.83 -4.35
CA ILE A 209 -17.86 -27.12 -3.78
C ILE A 209 -16.62 -28.01 -3.83
N ILE A 210 -16.73 -29.26 -3.34
CA ILE A 210 -15.62 -30.22 -3.33
C ILE A 210 -15.10 -30.49 -4.74
N ALA A 211 -16.01 -30.70 -5.71
CA ALA A 211 -15.64 -30.98 -7.09
C ALA A 211 -14.88 -29.80 -7.73
N VAL A 212 -15.43 -28.58 -7.65
CA VAL A 212 -14.82 -27.38 -8.26
C VAL A 212 -13.49 -27.03 -7.57
N ALA A 213 -13.42 -27.14 -6.23
CA ALA A 213 -12.18 -26.93 -5.48
C ALA A 213 -11.11 -27.98 -5.83
N GLY A 214 -11.53 -29.24 -6.01
CA GLY A 214 -10.65 -30.34 -6.44
C GLY A 214 -10.06 -30.10 -7.83
N GLU A 215 -10.89 -29.69 -8.79
CA GLU A 215 -10.45 -29.34 -10.15
C GLU A 215 -9.47 -28.16 -10.15
N ARG A 216 -9.79 -27.10 -9.40
CA ARG A 216 -8.88 -25.97 -9.17
C ARG A 216 -7.53 -26.42 -8.61
N ASN A 217 -7.55 -27.30 -7.61
CA ASN A 217 -6.32 -27.82 -6.98
C ASN A 217 -5.51 -28.68 -7.95
N TYR A 218 -6.16 -29.49 -8.78
CA TYR A 218 -5.50 -30.29 -9.81
C TYR A 218 -4.80 -29.42 -10.86
N MET A 219 -5.49 -28.40 -11.39
CA MET A 219 -4.94 -27.47 -12.39
C MET A 219 -3.70 -26.74 -11.89
N LEU A 220 -3.63 -26.45 -10.59
CA LEU A 220 -2.48 -25.80 -9.97
C LEU A 220 -1.35 -26.76 -9.59
N ARG A 221 -1.61 -28.05 -9.42
CA ARG A 221 -0.56 -29.06 -9.15
C ARG A 221 0.08 -29.60 -10.43
N GLY A 222 -0.64 -29.55 -11.56
CA GLY A 222 -0.14 -29.94 -12.88
C GLY A 222 0.76 -28.91 -13.57
N LYS A 223 1.08 -27.79 -12.91
CA LYS A 223 2.01 -26.73 -13.35
C LYS A 223 2.98 -26.40 -12.22
#